data_AF-A0A2M7CV89-F1
#
_entry.id   AF-A0A2M7CV89-F1
#
_cell.length_a   1.000
_cell.length_b   1.000
_cell.length_c   1.000
_cell.angle_alpha   90.00
_cell.angle_beta   90.00
_cell.angle_gamma   90.00
#
_symmetry.space_group_name_H-M   'P 1'
#
loop_
_entity.id
_entity.type
_entity.pdbx_description
1 polymer ?
#
loop_
_entity_poly.entity_id
_entity_poly.type
_entity_poly.pdbx_seq_one_letter_code
_entity_poly.pdbx_strand_id
1 'polypeptide(L)'
;MARPTLQHGRVGPLRPHLPRAACDAALPRRAGGMNSHRDGLARSVQTRLARHAKLINTDPNLVLTRFAVERFLYRLSRSPHVDRFVLKGALLMLAWLGDALRPTRDADLLGFGDLSDTALENIFADVCKMDVEPDAMVYLADTVCVEPIRAEDAYGGQRVTLDATLGAARLRVQMDVGIGDAVVPPAVWLDYPSLLDFPRPRLRAYAAETVIAEKFHAIVVLGLRNSRMKDYFDLYALSHRDAEHVSQVDAAAAATFERRKTPLPDAWPLGLSDEFAHDAAKLAQWQAFLAKNRLDAPTLAKVIDEVRQFLAEPLKLARQRQKAPAP
;
A
#
# COMPACT_ATOMS: atom_id res chain seq x y z
N MET A 1 15.82 -45.72 48.73
CA MET A 1 14.52 -45.18 48.28
C MET A 1 14.77 -44.35 47.02
N ALA A 2 14.50 -44.93 45.86
CA ALA A 2 14.80 -44.34 44.55
C ALA A 2 13.69 -43.38 44.11
N ARG A 3 14.06 -42.18 43.63
CA ARG A 3 13.16 -41.23 42.97
C ARG A 3 13.16 -41.52 41.46
N PRO A 4 12.01 -41.55 40.77
CA PRO A 4 11.98 -41.78 39.33
C PRO A 4 12.29 -40.49 38.55
N THR A 5 13.13 -40.64 37.53
CA THR A 5 13.53 -39.63 36.55
C THR A 5 12.41 -39.42 35.53
N LEU A 6 11.89 -38.19 35.43
CA LEU A 6 10.96 -37.79 34.38
C LEU A 6 11.74 -37.52 33.08
N GLN A 7 11.54 -38.35 32.06
CA GLN A 7 11.97 -38.08 30.69
C GLN A 7 11.05 -37.02 30.07
N HIS A 8 11.59 -35.86 29.70
CA HIS A 8 10.90 -34.92 28.82
C HIS A 8 10.92 -35.45 27.38
N GLY A 9 9.81 -36.06 26.98
CA GLY A 9 9.51 -36.39 25.59
C GLY A 9 9.44 -35.12 24.74
N ARG A 10 10.15 -35.14 23.60
CA ARG A 10 10.07 -34.12 22.55
C ARG A 10 8.63 -34.05 22.03
N VAL A 11 8.00 -32.89 22.18
CA VAL A 11 6.73 -32.57 21.54
C VAL A 11 6.97 -32.51 20.02
N GLY A 12 6.39 -33.46 19.29
CA GLY A 12 6.39 -33.47 17.82
C GLY A 12 5.59 -32.30 17.24
N PRO A 13 5.81 -31.93 15.97
CA PRO A 13 5.14 -30.77 15.37
C PRO A 13 3.63 -30.98 15.30
N LEU A 14 2.90 -30.05 15.92
CA LEU A 14 1.45 -29.96 15.83
C LEU A 14 1.03 -29.61 14.38
N ARG A 15 0.34 -30.56 13.73
CA ARG A 15 -0.48 -30.44 12.51
C ARG A 15 0.27 -30.30 11.15
N PRO A 16 0.66 -31.42 10.52
CA PRO A 16 1.28 -31.43 9.19
C PRO A 16 0.32 -31.38 7.98
N HIS A 17 -0.99 -31.17 8.16
CA HIS A 17 -2.00 -31.41 7.11
C HIS A 17 -2.92 -30.23 6.74
N LEU A 18 -2.47 -28.98 6.91
CA LEU A 18 -3.11 -27.87 6.21
C LEU A 18 -2.41 -27.67 4.85
N PRO A 19 -3.13 -27.64 3.71
CA PRO A 19 -2.53 -27.27 2.45
C PRO A 19 -1.96 -25.85 2.58
N ARG A 20 -0.64 -25.71 2.47
CA ARG A 20 0.01 -24.40 2.35
C ARG A 20 -0.29 -23.88 0.95
N ALA A 21 -0.61 -22.59 0.83
CA ALA A 21 -0.63 -21.94 -0.47
C ALA A 21 0.75 -22.09 -1.12
N ALA A 22 0.81 -22.20 -2.45
CA ALA A 22 2.07 -22.40 -3.18
C ALA A 22 3.11 -21.31 -2.86
N CYS A 23 2.66 -20.11 -2.48
CA CYS A 23 3.49 -18.97 -2.10
C CYS A 23 4.00 -18.96 -0.62
N ASP A 24 3.67 -19.97 0.20
CA ASP A 24 4.08 -20.08 1.62
C ASP A 24 5.19 -21.13 1.85
N ALA A 25 5.99 -21.43 0.82
CA ALA A 25 7.08 -22.40 0.93
C ALA A 25 8.20 -21.92 1.87
N ALA A 26 8.75 -22.83 2.67
CA ALA A 26 9.85 -22.52 3.59
C ALA A 26 11.19 -22.37 2.85
N LEU A 27 11.86 -21.24 3.04
CA LEU A 27 13.18 -20.94 2.46
C LEU A 27 14.26 -21.97 2.84
N PRO A 28 15.11 -22.44 1.90
CA PRO A 28 16.34 -23.15 2.24
C PRO A 28 17.34 -22.22 2.95
N ARG A 29 18.01 -22.72 3.99
CA ARG A 29 19.13 -22.02 4.63
C ARG A 29 20.32 -21.96 3.65
N ARG A 30 20.62 -20.79 3.08
CA ARG A 30 21.91 -20.59 2.39
C ARG A 30 23.03 -20.38 3.41
N ALA A 31 24.11 -21.14 3.25
CA ALA A 31 25.37 -20.95 3.95
C ALA A 31 26.01 -19.63 3.46
N GLY A 32 26.10 -18.63 4.32
CA GLY A 32 26.67 -17.32 4.00
C GLY A 32 28.18 -17.31 4.22
N GLY A 33 28.94 -17.03 3.17
CA GLY A 33 30.31 -16.50 3.30
C GLY A 33 30.23 -15.03 3.75
N MET A 34 30.91 -14.71 4.85
CA MET A 34 30.99 -13.37 5.43
C MET A 34 31.67 -12.40 4.47
N ASN A 35 30.98 -11.33 4.08
CA ASN A 35 31.57 -10.19 3.39
C ASN A 35 31.45 -8.96 4.30
N SER A 36 32.53 -8.67 5.05
CA SER A 36 32.57 -7.74 6.18
C SER A 36 32.05 -6.32 5.87
N HIS A 37 32.22 -5.86 4.63
CA HIS A 37 31.76 -4.54 4.19
C HIS A 37 30.23 -4.48 4.03
N ARG A 38 29.60 -5.54 3.49
CA ARG A 38 28.13 -5.60 3.36
C ARG A 38 27.45 -5.73 4.72
N ASP A 39 28.06 -6.48 5.63
CA ASP A 39 27.55 -6.65 7.00
C ASP A 39 27.61 -5.33 7.78
N GLY A 40 28.65 -4.52 7.56
CA GLY A 40 28.78 -3.17 8.12
C GLY A 40 27.69 -2.21 7.63
N LEU A 41 27.44 -2.17 6.32
CA LEU A 41 26.38 -1.34 5.74
C LEU A 41 25.00 -1.77 6.23
N ALA A 42 24.69 -3.07 6.22
CA ALA A 42 23.41 -3.59 6.68
C ALA A 42 23.15 -3.21 8.15
N ARG A 43 24.14 -3.34 9.03
CA ARG A 43 24.02 -2.94 10.43
C ARG A 43 23.77 -1.43 10.57
N SER A 44 24.49 -0.61 9.81
CA SER A 44 24.31 0.85 9.78
C SER A 44 22.88 1.23 9.36
N VAL A 45 22.38 0.65 8.27
CA VAL A 45 21.02 0.87 7.76
C VAL A 45 19.99 0.44 8.82
N GLN A 46 20.11 -0.75 9.40
CA GLN A 46 19.21 -1.23 10.45
C GLN A 46 19.18 -0.29 11.67
N THR A 47 20.33 0.20 12.14
CA THR A 47 20.40 1.15 13.26
C THR A 47 19.69 2.47 12.92
N ARG A 48 19.89 3.00 11.70
CA ARG A 48 19.24 4.23 11.25
C ARG A 48 17.73 4.07 11.12
N LEU A 49 17.26 2.97 10.55
CA LEU A 49 15.83 2.65 10.44
C LEU A 49 15.18 2.48 11.82
N ALA A 50 15.85 1.82 12.77
CA ALA A 50 15.36 1.69 14.14
C ALA A 50 15.26 3.05 14.86
N ARG A 51 16.22 3.95 14.62
CA ARG A 51 16.18 5.33 15.15
C ARG A 51 15.02 6.11 14.53
N HIS A 52 14.83 6.01 13.22
CA HIS A 52 13.73 6.67 12.52
C HIS A 52 12.37 6.15 13.00
N ALA A 53 12.20 4.83 13.15
CA ALA A 53 10.98 4.21 13.69
C ALA A 53 10.60 4.76 15.08
N LYS A 54 11.59 4.97 15.95
CA LYS A 54 11.37 5.61 17.27
C LYS A 54 10.92 7.06 17.14
N LEU A 55 11.51 7.82 16.21
CA LEU A 55 11.16 9.22 15.98
C LEU A 55 9.69 9.37 15.54
N ILE A 56 9.23 8.49 14.66
CA ILE A 56 7.86 8.49 14.12
C ILE A 56 6.89 7.58 14.91
N ASN A 57 7.28 7.14 16.12
CA ASN A 57 6.51 6.26 17.01
C ASN A 57 5.90 4.99 16.36
N THR A 58 6.59 4.43 15.37
CA THR A 58 6.11 3.30 14.56
C THR A 58 6.89 2.01 14.89
N ASP A 59 6.27 0.84 14.67
CA ASP A 59 6.94 -0.46 14.78
C ASP A 59 8.16 -0.52 13.84
N PRO A 60 9.38 -0.81 14.35
CA PRO A 60 10.58 -0.95 13.51
C PRO A 60 10.44 -1.93 12.35
N ASN A 61 9.65 -3.01 12.49
CA ASN A 61 9.43 -3.97 11.40
C ASN A 61 8.64 -3.37 10.24
N LEU A 62 7.74 -2.43 10.52
CA LEU A 62 7.01 -1.68 9.48
C LEU A 62 7.97 -0.77 8.70
N VAL A 63 8.87 -0.08 9.40
CA VAL A 63 9.87 0.78 8.77
C VAL A 63 10.87 -0.03 7.95
N LEU A 64 11.28 -1.20 8.42
CA LEU A 64 12.11 -2.13 7.65
C LEU A 64 11.42 -2.61 6.38
N THR A 65 10.13 -2.96 6.47
CA THR A 65 9.33 -3.39 5.31
C THR A 65 9.14 -2.24 4.32
N ARG A 66 8.80 -1.04 4.80
CA ARG A 66 8.68 0.18 3.99
C ARG A 66 9.99 0.49 3.26
N PHE A 67 11.13 0.35 3.95
CA PHE A 67 12.45 0.51 3.33
C PHE A 67 12.69 -0.53 2.23
N ALA A 68 12.35 -1.81 2.46
CA ALA A 68 12.46 -2.85 1.44
C ALA A 68 11.57 -2.57 0.22
N VAL A 69 10.36 -2.04 0.40
CA VAL A 69 9.49 -1.65 -0.72
C VAL A 69 10.06 -0.43 -1.46
N GLU A 70 10.51 0.59 -0.73
CA GLU A 70 11.13 1.80 -1.33
C GLU A 70 12.36 1.44 -2.17
N ARG A 71 13.26 0.58 -1.65
CA ARG A 71 14.45 0.13 -2.37
C ARG A 71 14.12 -0.78 -3.56
N PHE A 72 12.97 -1.45 -3.54
CA PHE A 72 12.46 -2.19 -4.69
C PHE A 72 11.93 -1.22 -5.76
N LEU A 73 11.15 -0.21 -5.36
CA LEU A 73 10.69 0.87 -6.24
C LEU A 73 11.86 1.63 -6.89
N TYR A 74 12.96 1.81 -6.17
CA TYR A 74 14.19 2.36 -6.76
C TYR A 74 14.71 1.46 -7.88
N ARG A 75 14.86 0.14 -7.66
CA ARG A 75 15.26 -0.80 -8.71
C ARG A 75 14.29 -0.79 -9.90
N LEU A 76 12.99 -0.74 -9.64
CA LEU A 76 11.97 -0.60 -10.69
C LEU A 76 12.20 0.67 -11.52
N SER A 77 12.47 1.81 -10.87
CA SER A 77 12.74 3.09 -11.55
C SER A 77 14.01 3.08 -12.41
N ARG A 78 14.95 2.18 -12.13
CA ARG A 78 16.18 1.97 -12.90
C ARG A 78 16.04 0.89 -13.97
N SER A 79 14.94 0.14 -13.96
CA SER A 79 14.70 -0.97 -14.88
C SER A 79 14.09 -0.52 -16.21
N PRO A 80 14.20 -1.33 -17.28
CA PRO A 80 13.46 -1.12 -18.52
C PRO A 80 11.93 -1.18 -18.36
N HIS A 81 11.42 -1.62 -17.21
CA HIS A 81 9.99 -1.79 -16.95
C HIS A 81 9.33 -0.56 -16.32
N VAL A 82 10.06 0.53 -16.06
CA VAL A 82 9.51 1.71 -15.36
C VAL A 82 8.26 2.28 -16.01
N ASP A 83 8.21 2.33 -17.35
CA ASP A 83 7.06 2.84 -18.10
C ASP A 83 5.87 1.88 -18.15
N ARG A 84 6.01 0.68 -17.56
CA ARG A 84 4.91 -0.28 -17.44
C ARG A 84 4.08 -0.07 -16.19
N PHE A 85 4.53 0.77 -15.26
CA PHE A 85 3.84 0.96 -13.99
C PHE A 85 3.62 2.44 -13.66
N VAL A 86 2.62 2.68 -12.83
CA VAL A 86 2.33 3.97 -12.20
C VAL A 86 2.06 3.71 -10.72
N LEU A 87 2.78 4.39 -9.84
CA LEU A 87 2.61 4.28 -8.40
C LEU A 87 1.26 4.89 -7.97
N LYS A 88 0.53 4.19 -7.11
CA LYS A 88 -0.77 4.62 -6.57
C LYS A 88 -0.92 4.23 -5.11
N GLY A 89 -2.14 4.36 -4.59
CA GLY A 89 -2.52 3.86 -3.28
C GLY A 89 -1.90 4.63 -2.12
N ALA A 90 -1.84 3.99 -0.95
CA ALA A 90 -1.47 4.67 0.28
C ALA A 90 0.03 5.00 0.34
N LEU A 91 0.90 4.14 -0.19
CA LEU A 91 2.34 4.37 -0.15
C LEU A 91 2.72 5.67 -0.87
N LEU A 92 2.08 5.95 -2.02
CA LEU A 92 2.24 7.21 -2.75
C LEU A 92 1.99 8.44 -1.87
N MET A 93 1.03 8.38 -0.96
CA MET A 93 0.63 9.53 -0.15
C MET A 93 1.76 10.03 0.78
N LEU A 94 2.80 9.24 1.01
CA LEU A 94 4.02 9.68 1.71
C LEU A 94 4.72 10.84 1.00
N ALA A 95 4.60 10.94 -0.32
CA ALA A 95 5.12 12.06 -1.09
C ALA A 95 4.44 13.40 -0.77
N TRP A 96 3.24 13.37 -0.18
CA TRP A 96 2.45 14.55 0.13
C TRP A 96 2.29 14.79 1.62
N LEU A 97 2.11 13.73 2.40
CA LEU A 97 1.80 13.79 3.84
C LEU A 97 3.01 13.49 4.73
N GLY A 98 4.12 13.03 4.16
CA GLY A 98 5.29 12.59 4.92
C GLY A 98 4.92 11.53 5.96
N ASP A 99 5.54 11.61 7.14
CA ASP A 99 5.34 10.63 8.21
C ASP A 99 4.01 10.80 8.98
N ALA A 100 3.14 11.75 8.58
CA ALA A 100 1.77 11.83 9.08
C ALA A 100 0.87 10.73 8.47
N LEU A 101 1.32 10.06 7.41
CA LEU A 101 0.62 8.89 6.90
C LEU A 101 0.70 7.74 7.90
N ARG A 102 -0.41 7.03 8.05
CA ARG A 102 -0.44 5.75 8.75
C ARG A 102 0.58 4.75 8.19
N PRO A 103 1.03 3.77 9.00
CA PRO A 103 1.89 2.71 8.49
C PRO A 103 1.27 1.97 7.29
N THR A 104 2.06 1.84 6.23
CA THR A 104 1.71 1.15 4.97
C THR A 104 2.84 0.19 4.62
N ARG A 105 2.48 -1.04 4.22
CA ARG A 105 3.43 -2.17 4.08
C ARG A 105 3.68 -2.58 2.64
N ASP A 106 2.73 -2.27 1.78
CA ASP A 106 2.61 -2.68 0.40
C ASP A 106 2.71 -1.45 -0.52
N ALA A 107 3.14 -1.69 -1.76
CA ALA A 107 3.00 -0.70 -2.83
C ALA A 107 1.84 -1.10 -3.74
N ASP A 108 0.99 -0.14 -4.08
CA ASP A 108 -0.01 -0.32 -5.11
C ASP A 108 0.52 0.29 -6.42
N LEU A 109 0.44 -0.48 -7.51
CA LEU A 109 0.82 -0.06 -8.86
C LEU A 109 -0.38 -0.20 -9.80
N LEU A 110 -0.51 0.69 -10.77
CA LEU A 110 -1.29 0.45 -11.98
C LEU A 110 -0.34 -0.09 -13.06
N GLY A 111 -0.64 -1.27 -13.59
CA GLY A 111 0.15 -1.91 -14.65
C GLY A 111 -0.36 -1.63 -16.06
N PHE A 112 0.55 -1.68 -17.04
CA PHE A 112 0.28 -1.58 -18.48
C PHE A 112 0.97 -2.71 -19.26
N GLY A 113 0.39 -3.06 -20.42
CA GLY A 113 0.87 -4.13 -21.29
C GLY A 113 0.42 -5.53 -20.85
N ASP A 114 1.26 -6.54 -21.07
CA ASP A 114 0.99 -7.92 -20.65
C ASP A 114 1.19 -8.10 -19.14
N LEU A 115 0.09 -8.30 -18.42
CA LEU A 115 0.06 -8.47 -16.96
C LEU A 115 -0.39 -9.89 -16.57
N SER A 116 -0.14 -10.87 -17.44
CA SER A 116 -0.25 -12.28 -17.09
C SER A 116 0.69 -12.63 -15.93
N ASP A 117 0.34 -13.67 -15.18
CA ASP A 117 1.12 -14.13 -14.02
C ASP A 117 2.59 -14.34 -14.40
N THR A 118 2.85 -15.05 -15.50
CA THR A 118 4.19 -15.28 -16.04
C THR A 118 4.92 -13.99 -16.43
N ALA A 119 4.23 -13.03 -17.03
CA ALA A 119 4.86 -11.75 -17.38
C ALA A 119 5.24 -10.96 -16.12
N LEU A 120 4.36 -10.91 -15.12
CA LEU A 120 4.66 -10.25 -13.85
C LEU A 120 5.78 -10.96 -13.08
N GLU A 121 5.79 -12.29 -13.03
CA GLU A 121 6.89 -13.06 -12.43
C GLU A 121 8.24 -12.69 -13.04
N ASN A 122 8.32 -12.67 -14.37
CA ASN A 122 9.55 -12.32 -15.08
C ASN A 122 9.98 -10.87 -14.82
N ILE A 123 9.06 -9.91 -14.96
CA ILE A 123 9.34 -8.49 -14.72
C ILE A 123 9.90 -8.28 -13.30
N PHE A 124 9.23 -8.83 -12.29
CA PHE A 124 9.63 -8.63 -10.90
C PHE A 124 10.92 -9.38 -10.56
N ALA A 125 11.14 -10.56 -11.15
CA ALA A 125 12.41 -11.27 -11.05
C ALA A 125 13.57 -10.50 -11.69
N ASP A 126 13.33 -9.79 -12.81
CA ASP A 126 14.32 -8.93 -13.45
C ASP A 126 14.61 -7.69 -12.59
N VAL A 127 13.58 -7.06 -12.01
CA VAL A 127 13.76 -5.94 -11.07
C VAL A 127 14.58 -6.34 -9.85
N CYS A 128 14.36 -7.55 -9.30
CA CYS A 128 15.17 -8.08 -8.19
C CYS A 128 16.67 -8.16 -8.51
N LYS A 129 17.03 -8.38 -9.79
CA LYS A 129 18.40 -8.56 -10.27
C LYS A 129 19.06 -7.26 -10.74
N MET A 130 18.34 -6.14 -10.74
CA MET A 130 18.88 -4.85 -11.17
C MET A 130 20.12 -4.47 -10.37
N ASP A 131 21.20 -4.17 -11.07
CA ASP A 131 22.42 -3.65 -10.47
C ASP A 131 22.24 -2.16 -10.13
N VAL A 132 22.45 -1.83 -8.87
CA VAL A 132 22.24 -0.50 -8.30
C VAL A 132 23.30 -0.24 -7.22
N GLU A 133 23.42 1.02 -6.81
CA GLU A 133 24.31 1.40 -5.72
C GLU A 133 24.00 0.57 -4.45
N PRO A 134 25.01 0.11 -3.70
CA PRO A 134 24.79 -0.72 -2.52
C PRO A 134 23.87 -0.06 -1.49
N ASP A 135 22.72 -0.68 -1.24
CA ASP A 135 21.71 -0.24 -0.28
C ASP A 135 21.42 -1.29 0.82
N ALA A 136 22.30 -2.29 0.90
CA ALA A 136 22.24 -3.45 1.80
C ALA A 136 21.01 -4.38 1.62
N MET A 137 20.15 -4.12 0.64
CA MET A 137 19.04 -5.00 0.32
C MET A 137 19.46 -6.12 -0.64
N VAL A 138 18.98 -7.32 -0.36
CA VAL A 138 19.09 -8.47 -1.28
C VAL A 138 17.68 -8.98 -1.54
N TYR A 139 17.25 -8.99 -2.80
CA TYR A 139 15.95 -9.52 -3.23
C TYR A 139 16.12 -10.91 -3.82
N LEU A 140 15.23 -11.83 -3.47
CA LEU A 140 15.29 -13.23 -3.88
C LEU A 140 14.37 -13.44 -5.09
N ALA A 141 14.92 -13.32 -6.30
CA ALA A 141 14.16 -13.41 -7.54
C ALA A 141 13.43 -14.75 -7.75
N ASP A 142 13.93 -15.83 -7.17
CA ASP A 142 13.34 -17.18 -7.19
C ASP A 142 12.13 -17.35 -6.27
N THR A 143 11.83 -16.33 -5.44
CA THR A 143 10.69 -16.32 -4.51
C THR A 143 9.53 -15.45 -4.98
N VAL A 144 9.64 -14.87 -6.19
CA VAL A 144 8.57 -14.09 -6.78
C VAL A 144 7.37 -15.00 -7.01
N CYS A 145 6.23 -14.61 -6.46
CA CYS A 145 4.97 -15.33 -6.55
C CYS A 145 3.86 -14.33 -6.92
N VAL A 146 3.02 -14.71 -7.88
CA VAL A 146 1.90 -13.90 -8.35
C VAL A 146 0.60 -14.63 -8.04
N GLU A 147 -0.32 -13.94 -7.37
CA GLU A 147 -1.65 -14.47 -7.05
C GLU A 147 -2.72 -13.42 -7.35
N PRO A 148 -3.92 -13.81 -7.81
CA PRO A 148 -4.99 -12.85 -8.04
C PRO A 148 -5.42 -12.16 -6.74
N ILE A 149 -5.66 -10.85 -6.80
CA ILE A 149 -6.26 -10.13 -5.69
C ILE A 149 -7.73 -10.55 -5.60
N ARG A 150 -8.19 -10.97 -4.42
CA ARG A 150 -9.57 -11.40 -4.22
C ARG A 150 -10.54 -10.29 -4.63
N ALA A 151 -11.60 -10.65 -5.35
CA ALA A 151 -12.57 -9.70 -5.91
C ALA A 151 -13.27 -8.81 -4.85
N GLU A 152 -13.30 -9.26 -3.60
CA GLU A 152 -13.81 -8.51 -2.44
C GLU A 152 -12.88 -7.36 -2.00
N ASP A 153 -11.61 -7.36 -2.40
CA ASP A 153 -10.59 -6.39 -2.01
C ASP A 153 -10.18 -5.41 -3.13
N ALA A 154 -10.43 -5.70 -4.41
CA ALA A 154 -10.15 -4.78 -5.51
C ALA A 154 -10.91 -5.12 -6.81
N TYR A 155 -11.07 -4.12 -7.66
CA TYR A 155 -11.45 -4.28 -9.07
C TYR A 155 -10.33 -5.02 -9.83
N GLY A 156 -10.28 -6.35 -9.70
CA GLY A 156 -9.26 -7.20 -10.32
C GLY A 156 -7.83 -6.83 -9.92
N GLY A 157 -6.86 -7.46 -10.59
CA GLY A 157 -5.43 -7.23 -10.37
C GLY A 157 -4.70 -8.44 -9.78
N GLN A 158 -3.39 -8.27 -9.66
CA GLN A 158 -2.44 -9.31 -9.31
C GLN A 158 -1.59 -8.86 -8.13
N ARG A 159 -1.50 -9.68 -7.10
CA ARG A 159 -0.61 -9.49 -5.97
C ARG A 159 0.71 -10.19 -6.26
N VAL A 160 1.77 -9.40 -6.35
CA VAL A 160 3.13 -9.91 -6.45
C VAL A 160 3.77 -9.89 -5.08
N THR A 161 4.38 -11.00 -4.70
CA THR A 161 5.09 -11.13 -3.43
C THR A 161 6.46 -11.73 -3.64
N LEU A 162 7.45 -11.27 -2.89
CA LEU A 162 8.81 -11.81 -2.95
C LEU A 162 9.53 -11.62 -1.61
N ASP A 163 10.55 -12.41 -1.37
CA ASP A 163 11.35 -12.33 -0.17
C ASP A 163 12.59 -11.46 -0.40
N ALA A 164 12.98 -10.73 0.65
CA ALA A 164 14.17 -9.91 0.67
C ALA A 164 14.90 -10.03 2.01
N THR A 165 16.18 -9.68 2.03
CA THR A 165 16.95 -9.58 3.27
C THR A 165 17.65 -8.24 3.39
N LEU A 166 17.77 -7.79 4.64
CA LEU A 166 18.63 -6.69 5.07
C LEU A 166 19.56 -7.24 6.14
N GLY A 167 20.78 -7.63 5.77
CA GLY A 167 21.64 -8.43 6.63
C GLY A 167 20.97 -9.75 7.03
N ALA A 168 20.85 -10.02 8.34
CA ALA A 168 20.17 -11.20 8.87
C ALA A 168 18.63 -11.10 8.92
N ALA A 169 18.07 -9.89 8.76
CA ALA A 169 16.62 -9.69 8.79
C ALA A 169 15.99 -10.20 7.49
N ARG A 170 14.92 -11.01 7.61
CA ARG A 170 14.11 -11.49 6.49
C ARG A 170 12.83 -10.66 6.39
N LEU A 171 12.50 -10.21 5.18
CA LEU A 171 11.39 -9.31 4.90
C LEU A 171 10.59 -9.90 3.75
N ARG A 172 9.25 -9.77 3.83
CA ARG A 172 8.33 -10.09 2.75
C ARG A 172 7.94 -8.77 2.09
N VAL A 173 8.19 -8.65 0.79
CA VAL A 173 7.83 -7.49 -0.02
C VAL A 173 6.56 -7.83 -0.80
N GLN A 174 5.58 -6.93 -0.79
CA GLN A 174 4.30 -7.09 -1.46
C GLN A 174 4.01 -5.88 -2.34
N MET A 175 3.63 -6.15 -3.59
CA MET A 175 3.20 -5.15 -4.57
C MET A 175 1.89 -5.61 -5.19
N ASP A 176 0.85 -4.79 -5.08
CA ASP A 176 -0.44 -5.07 -5.68
C ASP A 176 -0.54 -4.31 -7.01
N VAL A 177 -0.71 -5.05 -8.11
CA VAL A 177 -0.78 -4.52 -9.48
C VAL A 177 -2.23 -4.51 -9.95
N GLY A 178 -2.86 -3.34 -9.91
CA GLY A 178 -4.18 -3.09 -10.47
C GLY A 178 -4.13 -2.91 -11.98
N ILE A 179 -5.30 -3.05 -12.62
CA ILE A 179 -5.44 -2.95 -14.08
C ILE A 179 -6.57 -2.02 -14.48
N GLY A 180 -6.30 -1.19 -15.50
CA GLY A 180 -7.32 -0.47 -16.22
C GLY A 180 -8.03 0.64 -15.45
N ASP A 181 -7.48 1.17 -14.36
CA ASP A 181 -8.06 2.35 -13.70
C ASP A 181 -8.05 3.58 -14.64
N ALA A 182 -8.99 4.50 -14.43
CA ALA A 182 -8.95 5.80 -15.08
C ALA A 182 -7.94 6.69 -14.34
N VAL A 183 -7.01 7.30 -15.10
CA VAL A 183 -5.97 8.15 -14.55
C VAL A 183 -6.25 9.59 -14.98
N VAL A 184 -7.02 10.29 -14.17
CA VAL A 184 -7.41 11.69 -14.41
C VAL A 184 -7.14 12.50 -13.14
N PRO A 185 -6.29 13.54 -13.18
CA PRO A 185 -5.46 13.95 -14.33
C PRO A 185 -4.38 12.89 -14.69
N PRO A 186 -3.72 13.02 -15.87
CA PRO A 186 -2.68 12.08 -16.29
C PRO A 186 -1.58 11.90 -15.23
N ALA A 187 -1.02 10.70 -15.15
CA ALA A 187 0.06 10.39 -14.21
C ALA A 187 1.28 11.29 -14.46
N VAL A 188 1.89 11.77 -13.38
CA VAL A 188 3.05 12.66 -13.42
C VAL A 188 4.28 11.95 -12.90
N TRP A 189 5.45 12.30 -13.42
CA TRP A 189 6.72 11.85 -12.87
C TRP A 189 6.96 12.51 -11.51
N LEU A 190 7.33 11.72 -10.51
CA LEU A 190 7.76 12.23 -9.21
C LEU A 190 9.00 11.50 -8.72
N ASP A 191 9.79 12.21 -7.91
CA ASP A 191 10.86 11.64 -7.11
C ASP A 191 10.29 11.25 -5.74
N TYR A 192 10.09 9.95 -5.54
CA TYR A 192 9.47 9.41 -4.34
C TYR A 192 10.40 9.60 -3.14
N PRO A 193 9.90 10.07 -1.98
CA PRO A 193 10.76 10.37 -0.84
C PRO A 193 11.44 9.12 -0.29
N SER A 194 12.71 9.26 0.07
CA SER A 194 13.49 8.19 0.71
C SER A 194 13.53 8.31 2.22
N LEU A 195 13.39 7.18 2.91
CA LEU A 195 13.47 7.07 4.38
C LEU A 195 14.86 7.43 4.93
N LEU A 196 15.90 7.14 4.16
CA LEU A 196 17.30 7.42 4.47
C LEU A 196 17.97 8.11 3.28
N ASP A 197 19.24 8.49 3.43
CA ASP A 197 20.03 9.16 2.38
C ASP A 197 20.46 8.19 1.28
N PHE A 198 19.49 7.65 0.55
CA PHE A 198 19.70 6.86 -0.66
C PHE A 198 19.07 7.56 -1.87
N PRO A 199 19.50 7.21 -3.10
CA PRO A 199 18.87 7.74 -4.31
C PRO A 199 17.36 7.45 -4.34
N ARG A 200 16.59 8.48 -4.68
CA ARG A 200 15.12 8.45 -4.71
C ARG A 200 14.61 7.67 -5.93
N PRO A 201 13.53 6.88 -5.80
CA PRO A 201 12.84 6.29 -6.96
C PRO A 201 12.20 7.39 -7.80
N ARG A 202 12.46 7.40 -9.11
CA ARG A 202 11.75 8.28 -10.05
C ARG A 202 10.71 7.48 -10.83
N LEU A 203 9.44 7.70 -10.54
CA LEU A 203 8.34 6.90 -11.10
C LEU A 203 7.21 7.82 -11.57
N ARG A 204 6.38 7.34 -12.50
CA ARG A 204 5.07 7.95 -12.72
C ARG A 204 4.17 7.60 -11.55
N ALA A 205 3.32 8.53 -11.13
CA ALA A 205 2.35 8.29 -10.08
C ALA A 205 1.03 9.00 -10.34
N TYR A 206 0.00 8.54 -9.62
CA TYR A 206 -1.28 9.24 -9.58
C TYR A 206 -1.13 10.63 -8.98
N ALA A 207 -2.00 11.53 -9.43
CA ALA A 207 -2.25 12.77 -8.71
C ALA A 207 -3.16 12.49 -7.49
N ALA A 208 -3.22 13.44 -6.56
CA ALA A 208 -4.01 13.26 -5.32
C ALA A 208 -5.50 13.11 -5.63
N GLU A 209 -5.97 13.77 -6.68
CA GLU A 209 -7.34 13.75 -7.18
C GLU A 209 -7.80 12.33 -7.54
N THR A 210 -6.97 11.55 -8.23
CA THR A 210 -7.28 10.15 -8.57
C THR A 210 -7.35 9.29 -7.31
N VAL A 211 -6.44 9.50 -6.35
CA VAL A 211 -6.45 8.78 -5.06
C VAL A 211 -7.73 9.09 -4.28
N ILE A 212 -8.14 10.35 -4.23
CA ILE A 212 -9.39 10.80 -3.59
C ILE A 212 -10.60 10.15 -4.27
N ALA A 213 -10.65 10.19 -5.60
CA ALA A 213 -11.74 9.62 -6.40
C ALA A 213 -11.89 8.10 -6.17
N GLU A 214 -10.78 7.34 -6.16
CA GLU A 214 -10.81 5.90 -5.91
C GLU A 214 -11.27 5.56 -4.48
N LYS A 215 -10.82 6.32 -3.48
CA LYS A 215 -11.24 6.14 -2.08
C LYS A 215 -12.72 6.46 -1.90
N PHE A 216 -13.18 7.56 -2.49
CA PHE A 216 -14.60 7.90 -2.49
C PHE A 216 -15.44 6.83 -3.19
N HIS A 217 -15.00 6.33 -4.35
CA HIS A 217 -15.67 5.22 -5.05
C HIS A 217 -15.79 3.96 -4.18
N ALA A 218 -14.72 3.59 -3.47
CA ALA A 218 -14.76 2.46 -2.54
C ALA A 218 -15.80 2.65 -1.42
N ILE A 219 -15.88 3.86 -0.84
CA ILE A 219 -16.89 4.20 0.17
C ILE A 219 -18.31 4.08 -0.38
N VAL A 220 -18.55 4.51 -1.62
CA VAL A 220 -19.85 4.38 -2.28
C VAL A 220 -20.24 2.91 -2.47
N VAL A 221 -19.35 2.09 -3.03
CA VAL A 221 -19.65 0.70 -3.38
C VAL A 221 -19.81 -0.19 -2.14
N LEU A 222 -18.99 0.03 -1.10
CA LEU A 222 -19.00 -0.82 0.09
C LEU A 222 -20.15 -0.47 1.04
N GLY A 223 -20.58 0.79 1.12
CA GLY A 223 -21.70 1.23 1.96
C GLY A 223 -21.55 0.79 3.42
N LEU A 224 -22.61 0.26 4.05
CA LEU A 224 -22.57 -0.24 5.43
C LEU A 224 -21.62 -1.42 5.65
N ARG A 225 -21.24 -2.16 4.60
CA ARG A 225 -20.27 -3.26 4.73
C ARG A 225 -18.82 -2.74 4.78
N ASN A 226 -18.61 -1.45 4.56
CA ASN A 226 -17.28 -0.86 4.52
C ASN A 226 -16.57 -0.99 5.87
N SER A 227 -15.50 -1.78 5.91
CA SER A 227 -14.59 -1.92 7.06
C SER A 227 -13.27 -1.18 6.85
N ARG A 228 -13.08 -0.52 5.70
CA ARG A 228 -11.87 0.20 5.31
C ARG A 228 -11.80 1.57 6.00
N MET A 229 -11.68 1.58 7.32
CA MET A 229 -11.49 2.79 8.12
C MET A 229 -10.30 3.63 7.64
N LYS A 230 -9.30 2.97 7.04
CA LYS A 230 -8.17 3.62 6.37
C LYS A 230 -8.58 4.64 5.31
N ASP A 231 -9.65 4.41 4.55
CA ASP A 231 -10.04 5.33 3.48
C ASP A 231 -10.61 6.64 4.03
N TYR A 232 -11.31 6.59 5.18
CA TYR A 232 -11.78 7.77 5.88
C TYR A 232 -10.62 8.58 6.47
N PHE A 233 -9.65 7.91 7.10
CA PHE A 233 -8.45 8.56 7.61
C PHE A 233 -7.63 9.19 6.48
N ASP A 234 -7.42 8.45 5.40
CA ASP A 234 -6.64 8.91 4.25
C ASP A 234 -7.33 10.11 3.57
N LEU A 235 -8.66 10.11 3.40
CA LEU A 235 -9.42 11.26 2.87
C LEU A 235 -9.39 12.47 3.81
N TYR A 236 -9.52 12.26 5.11
CA TYR A 236 -9.38 13.32 6.11
C TYR A 236 -7.98 13.96 6.07
N ALA A 237 -6.92 13.16 6.00
CA ALA A 237 -5.57 13.69 5.89
C ALA A 237 -5.36 14.47 4.58
N LEU A 238 -5.94 14.00 3.47
CA LEU A 238 -5.87 14.69 2.18
C LEU A 238 -6.71 15.98 2.15
N SER A 239 -7.83 16.06 2.88
CA SER A 239 -8.65 17.27 2.94
C SER A 239 -7.98 18.42 3.69
N HIS A 240 -6.96 18.14 4.49
CA HIS A 240 -6.17 19.12 5.24
C HIS A 240 -4.89 19.54 4.51
N ARG A 241 -4.69 19.07 3.28
CA ARG A 241 -3.61 19.54 2.42
C ARG A 241 -3.98 20.89 1.81
N ASP A 242 -2.98 21.71 1.48
CA ASP A 242 -3.19 22.99 0.81
C ASP A 242 -4.08 22.84 -0.44
N ALA A 243 -5.19 23.59 -0.46
CA ALA A 243 -6.26 23.47 -1.45
C ALA A 243 -5.81 23.67 -2.91
N GLU A 244 -4.67 24.33 -3.13
CA GLU A 244 -4.05 24.52 -4.45
C GLU A 244 -3.69 23.19 -5.15
N HIS A 245 -3.58 22.09 -4.41
CA HIS A 245 -3.10 20.79 -4.91
C HIS A 245 -4.18 19.75 -5.19
N VAL A 246 -5.47 20.13 -5.19
CA VAL A 246 -6.60 19.22 -5.44
C VAL A 246 -7.60 19.80 -6.45
N SER A 247 -7.09 20.57 -7.42
CA SER A 247 -7.86 20.99 -8.58
C SER A 247 -8.18 19.78 -9.46
N GLN A 248 -9.43 19.58 -9.89
CA GLN A 248 -9.87 18.46 -10.76
C GLN A 248 -10.31 17.17 -10.05
N VAL A 249 -10.56 17.19 -8.72
CA VAL A 249 -11.22 16.05 -8.04
C VAL A 249 -12.57 15.70 -8.70
N ASP A 250 -13.27 16.69 -9.25
CA ASP A 250 -14.51 16.50 -9.99
C ASP A 250 -14.32 15.67 -11.27
N ALA A 251 -13.28 15.96 -12.06
CA ALA A 251 -12.94 15.22 -13.27
C ALA A 251 -12.45 13.80 -12.94
N ALA A 252 -11.61 13.68 -11.91
CA ALA A 252 -11.11 12.39 -11.41
C ALA A 252 -12.25 11.49 -10.93
N ALA A 253 -13.20 12.04 -10.17
CA ALA A 253 -14.39 11.34 -9.69
C ALA A 253 -15.28 10.88 -10.86
N ALA A 254 -15.60 11.78 -11.79
CA ALA A 254 -16.41 11.43 -12.95
C ALA A 254 -15.79 10.27 -13.77
N ALA A 255 -14.50 10.36 -14.08
CA ALA A 255 -13.77 9.36 -14.86
C ALA A 255 -13.65 8.02 -14.12
N THR A 256 -13.38 8.04 -12.80
CA THR A 256 -13.30 6.82 -11.98
C THR A 256 -14.64 6.09 -11.96
N PHE A 257 -15.74 6.81 -11.71
CA PHE A 257 -17.07 6.24 -11.61
C PHE A 257 -17.57 5.69 -12.95
N GLU A 258 -17.34 6.43 -14.04
CA GLU A 258 -17.64 5.98 -15.40
C GLU A 258 -16.85 4.70 -15.74
N ARG A 259 -15.53 4.71 -15.52
CA ARG A 259 -14.67 3.57 -15.81
C ARG A 259 -15.07 2.31 -15.05
N ARG A 260 -15.50 2.48 -13.80
CA ARG A 260 -15.99 1.41 -12.91
C ARG A 260 -17.49 1.18 -13.03
N LYS A 261 -18.17 1.75 -14.04
CA LYS A 261 -19.60 1.55 -14.34
C LYS A 261 -20.50 1.71 -13.10
N THR A 262 -20.14 2.63 -12.22
CA THR A 262 -20.89 2.94 -11.00
C THR A 262 -21.43 4.36 -11.14
N PRO A 263 -22.73 4.60 -11.00
CA PRO A 263 -23.25 5.97 -11.08
C PRO A 263 -22.75 6.80 -9.89
N LEU A 264 -22.47 8.09 -10.12
CA LEU A 264 -22.24 9.02 -9.02
C LEU A 264 -23.55 9.17 -8.23
N PRO A 265 -23.54 9.03 -6.90
CA PRO A 265 -24.75 9.14 -6.10
C PRO A 265 -25.26 10.59 -6.10
N ASP A 266 -26.58 10.81 -6.24
CA ASP A 266 -27.17 12.16 -6.20
C ASP A 266 -27.14 12.77 -4.79
N ALA A 267 -27.18 11.93 -3.75
CA ALA A 267 -27.05 12.30 -2.34
C ALA A 267 -25.74 11.77 -1.73
N TRP A 268 -25.49 12.05 -0.45
CA TRP A 268 -24.38 11.42 0.27
C TRP A 268 -24.59 9.89 0.32
N PRO A 269 -23.58 9.09 -0.03
CA PRO A 269 -23.69 7.64 0.03
C PRO A 269 -23.82 7.20 1.48
N LEU A 270 -24.34 5.99 1.67
CA LEU A 270 -24.53 5.40 3.00
C LEU A 270 -23.23 5.33 3.81
N GLY A 271 -22.08 5.12 3.17
CA GLY A 271 -20.77 5.15 3.84
C GLY A 271 -20.35 6.53 4.37
N LEU A 272 -21.05 7.60 4.00
CA LEU A 272 -20.87 8.96 4.51
C LEU A 272 -22.21 9.48 5.06
N SER A 273 -23.08 8.63 5.61
CA SER A 273 -24.33 9.06 6.26
C SER A 273 -24.14 9.26 7.76
N ASP A 274 -25.08 9.96 8.42
CA ASP A 274 -25.06 10.10 9.88
C ASP A 274 -25.31 8.76 10.57
N GLU A 275 -26.11 7.90 9.94
CA GLU A 275 -26.32 6.51 10.38
C GLU A 275 -24.99 5.75 10.44
N PHE A 276 -24.14 5.85 9.42
CA PHE A 276 -22.82 5.21 9.43
C PHE A 276 -21.89 5.81 10.48
N ALA A 277 -21.93 7.14 10.63
CA ALA A 277 -21.09 7.87 11.58
C ALA A 277 -21.36 7.49 13.05
N HIS A 278 -22.61 7.12 13.38
CA HIS A 278 -23.06 6.78 14.72
C HIS A 278 -23.29 5.28 14.95
N ASP A 279 -23.08 4.45 13.93
CA ASP A 279 -23.18 3.00 14.07
C ASP A 279 -22.11 2.46 15.05
N ALA A 280 -22.57 1.66 16.02
CA ALA A 280 -21.71 1.16 17.09
C ALA A 280 -20.57 0.27 16.57
N ALA A 281 -20.81 -0.54 15.53
CA ALA A 281 -19.78 -1.38 14.95
C ALA A 281 -18.74 -0.55 14.17
N LYS A 282 -19.16 0.52 13.48
CA LYS A 282 -18.24 1.44 12.80
C LYS A 282 -17.38 2.24 13.76
N LEU A 283 -17.95 2.72 14.86
CA LEU A 283 -17.19 3.38 15.92
C LEU A 283 -16.14 2.44 16.53
N ALA A 284 -16.50 1.17 16.79
CA ALA A 284 -15.55 0.17 17.27
C ALA A 284 -14.44 -0.11 16.23
N GLN A 285 -14.79 -0.21 14.94
CA GLN A 285 -13.82 -0.39 13.85
C GLN A 285 -12.86 0.80 13.74
N TRP A 286 -13.36 2.03 13.85
CA TRP A 286 -12.55 3.26 13.82
C TRP A 286 -11.54 3.29 14.97
N GLN A 287 -11.99 3.06 16.20
CA GLN A 287 -11.12 3.04 17.37
C GLN A 287 -10.07 1.92 17.29
N ALA A 288 -10.47 0.71 16.88
CA ALA A 288 -9.54 -0.39 16.67
C ALA A 288 -8.49 -0.06 15.59
N PHE A 289 -8.90 0.61 14.51
CA PHE A 289 -8.01 1.07 13.44
C PHE A 289 -6.99 2.10 13.94
N LEU A 290 -7.42 3.14 14.67
CA LEU A 290 -6.53 4.16 15.23
C LEU A 290 -5.53 3.55 16.22
N ALA A 291 -6.03 2.73 17.16
CA ALA A 291 -5.19 2.08 18.17
C ALA A 291 -4.14 1.15 17.55
N LYS A 292 -4.54 0.31 16.57
CA LYS A 292 -3.63 -0.61 15.86
C LYS A 292 -2.49 0.13 15.17
N ASN A 293 -2.76 1.32 14.64
CA ASN A 293 -1.80 2.10 13.86
C ASN A 293 -1.14 3.23 14.66
N ARG A 294 -1.48 3.39 15.95
CA ARG A 294 -1.01 4.48 16.85
C ARG A 294 -1.25 5.87 16.27
N LEU A 295 -2.43 6.06 15.68
CA LEU A 295 -2.83 7.31 15.04
C LEU A 295 -3.64 8.17 16.02
N ASP A 296 -3.44 9.47 15.91
CA ASP A 296 -4.32 10.47 16.51
C ASP A 296 -5.20 11.07 15.42
N ALA A 297 -6.51 11.06 15.63
CA ALA A 297 -7.49 11.56 14.68
C ALA A 297 -8.79 11.93 15.41
N PRO A 298 -9.63 12.81 14.81
CA PRO A 298 -10.94 13.10 15.35
C PRO A 298 -11.87 11.88 15.42
N THR A 299 -13.05 12.07 16.02
CA THR A 299 -14.12 11.08 15.98
C THR A 299 -14.54 10.77 14.54
N LEU A 300 -15.06 9.56 14.30
CA LEU A 300 -15.51 9.15 12.97
C LEU A 300 -16.55 10.13 12.40
N ALA A 301 -17.48 10.62 13.24
CA ALA A 301 -18.47 11.62 12.84
C ALA A 301 -17.81 12.92 12.34
N LYS A 302 -16.86 13.47 13.11
CA LYS A 302 -16.14 14.68 12.70
C LYS A 302 -15.33 14.46 11.41
N VAL A 303 -14.68 13.30 11.27
CA VAL A 303 -13.98 12.92 10.04
C VAL A 303 -14.94 12.89 8.85
N ILE A 304 -16.12 12.27 9.00
CA ILE A 304 -17.12 12.20 7.92
C ILE A 304 -17.64 13.58 7.55
N ASP A 305 -17.90 14.46 8.52
CA ASP A 305 -18.37 15.82 8.25
C ASP A 305 -17.36 16.65 7.47
N GLU A 306 -16.08 16.57 7.85
CA GLU A 306 -15.02 17.28 7.13
C GLU A 306 -14.77 16.70 5.73
N VAL A 307 -14.84 15.38 5.58
CA VAL A 307 -14.77 14.73 4.26
C VAL A 307 -15.96 15.13 3.37
N ARG A 308 -17.17 15.24 3.93
CA ARG A 308 -18.34 15.75 3.19
C ARG A 308 -18.13 17.19 2.75
N GLN A 309 -17.65 18.06 3.64
CA GLN A 309 -17.37 19.46 3.31
C GLN A 309 -16.34 19.56 2.18
N PHE A 310 -15.27 18.79 2.28
CA PHE A 310 -14.21 18.73 1.27
C PHE A 310 -14.71 18.24 -0.10
N LEU A 311 -15.58 17.23 -0.12
CA LEU A 311 -16.09 16.62 -1.36
C LEU A 311 -17.35 17.32 -1.92
N ALA A 312 -17.97 18.25 -1.19
CA ALA A 312 -19.27 18.82 -1.57
C ALA A 312 -19.26 19.48 -2.96
N GLU A 313 -18.35 20.44 -3.20
CA GLU A 313 -18.26 21.12 -4.50
C GLU A 313 -17.70 20.19 -5.59
N PRO A 314 -16.62 19.41 -5.37
CA PRO A 314 -16.14 18.46 -6.38
C PRO A 314 -17.20 17.48 -6.88
N LEU A 315 -18.02 16.92 -5.99
CA LEU A 315 -19.07 15.96 -6.40
C LEU A 315 -20.22 16.62 -7.14
N LYS A 316 -20.58 17.86 -6.77
CA LYS A 316 -21.56 18.64 -7.54
C LYS A 316 -21.08 18.87 -8.97
N LEU A 317 -19.83 19.28 -9.15
CA LEU A 317 -19.22 19.49 -10.47
C LEU A 317 -19.09 18.17 -11.25
N ALA A 318 -18.69 17.08 -10.59
CA ALA A 318 -18.58 15.76 -11.23
C ALA A 318 -19.91 15.27 -11.80
N ARG A 319 -21.02 15.46 -11.08
CA ARG A 319 -22.37 15.12 -11.55
C ARG A 319 -22.78 15.96 -12.76
N GLN A 320 -22.41 17.24 -12.80
CA GLN A 320 -22.68 18.11 -13.94
C GLN A 320 -21.93 17.63 -15.19
N ARG A 321 -20.67 17.22 -15.04
CA ARG A 321 -19.87 16.64 -16.14
C ARG A 321 -20.50 15.39 -16.73
N GLN A 322 -20.99 14.47 -15.90
CA GLN A 322 -21.65 13.24 -16.39
C GLN A 322 -23.00 13.49 -17.08
N LYS A 323 -23.67 14.60 -16.76
CA LYS A 323 -24.94 15.01 -17.38
C LYS A 323 -24.73 15.85 -18.64
N ALA A 324 -23.53 16.40 -18.87
CA ALA A 324 -23.21 17.14 -20.07
C ALA A 324 -23.19 16.17 -21.28
N PRO A 325 -23.82 16.51 -22.41
CA PRO A 325 -23.69 15.72 -23.63
C PRO A 325 -22.21 15.65 -24.02
N ALA A 326 -21.76 14.47 -24.46
CA ALA A 326 -20.40 14.33 -24.99
C ALA A 326 -20.21 15.32 -26.16
N PRO A 327 -19.07 16.04 -26.21
CA PRO A 327 -18.80 17.02 -27.26
C PRO A 327 -18.73 16.40 -28.67
#